data_AF-A0A974T8A7-F1
#
_entry.id   AF-A0A974T8A7-F1
#
_cell.length_a   1.000
_cell.length_b   1.000
_cell.length_c   1.000
_cell.angle_alpha   90.00
_cell.angle_beta   90.00
_cell.angle_gamma   90.00
#
_symmetry.space_group_name_H-M   'P 1'
#
loop_
_entity.id
_entity.type
_entity.pdbx_description
1 polymer ?
#
loop_
_entity_poly.entity_id
_entity_poly.type
_entity_poly.pdbx_seq_one_letter_code
_entity_poly.pdbx_strand_id
1 'polypeptide(L)'
;MSLDEPFPLSQFSPRLQCAIRNEFEGRCPNLQEVAKITDAQWLSTPSIGPAILKKIRALGQCDECSIGQMTDAELLQRLIDLQEEIRLIQRMVGMTIPRSSREGRPRYRSLAASSDRIARSEQYVRTGRSVVGQGIFTSGPL
;
A
#
# COMPACT_ATOMS: atom_id res chain seq x y z
N MET A 1 -0.87 -20.83 -3.74
CA MET A 1 -1.43 -20.40 -5.03
C MET A 1 -1.88 -21.69 -5.68
N SER A 2 -3.18 -21.92 -5.80
CA SER A 2 -3.68 -23.21 -6.27
C SER A 2 -3.14 -23.48 -7.69
N LEU A 3 -2.60 -24.67 -7.93
CA LEU A 3 -2.03 -25.05 -9.23
C LEU A 3 -3.05 -25.03 -10.39
N ASP A 4 -4.34 -25.07 -10.08
CA ASP A 4 -5.46 -24.90 -11.01
C ASP A 4 -5.80 -23.44 -11.34
N GLU A 5 -5.16 -22.47 -10.67
CA GLU A 5 -5.38 -21.05 -10.94
C GLU A 5 -4.77 -20.66 -12.31
N PRO A 6 -5.46 -19.80 -13.09
CA PRO A 6 -4.93 -19.33 -14.37
C PRO A 6 -3.59 -18.62 -14.21
N PHE A 7 -2.67 -18.90 -15.12
CA PHE A 7 -1.33 -18.31 -15.10
C PHE A 7 -1.41 -16.77 -15.26
N PRO A 8 -0.72 -15.99 -14.40
CA PRO A 8 -0.86 -14.54 -14.38
C PRO A 8 -0.10 -13.87 -15.53
N LEU A 9 -0.70 -13.91 -16.73
CA LEU A 9 -0.16 -13.32 -17.95
C LEU A 9 0.03 -11.80 -17.86
N SER A 10 -0.74 -11.12 -17.00
CA SER A 10 -0.67 -9.66 -16.80
C SER A 10 0.70 -9.16 -16.33
N GLN A 11 1.53 -10.04 -15.77
CA GLN A 11 2.88 -9.70 -15.29
C GLN A 11 3.93 -9.64 -16.42
N PHE A 12 3.56 -10.06 -17.62
CA PHE A 12 4.47 -10.17 -18.77
C PHE A 12 4.14 -9.13 -19.85
N SER A 13 5.13 -8.82 -20.70
CA SER A 13 4.93 -7.92 -21.83
C SER A 13 3.92 -8.53 -22.83
N PRO A 14 3.17 -7.72 -23.60
CA PRO A 14 2.17 -8.23 -24.54
C PRO A 14 2.73 -9.27 -25.53
N ARG A 15 3.97 -9.07 -25.99
CA ARG A 15 4.68 -10.02 -26.86
C ARG A 15 4.88 -11.38 -26.19
N LEU A 16 5.25 -11.38 -24.92
CA LEU A 16 5.47 -12.58 -24.14
C LEU A 16 4.15 -13.25 -23.76
N GLN A 17 3.09 -12.48 -23.49
CA GLN A 17 1.75 -13.02 -23.33
C GLN A 17 1.28 -13.77 -24.57
N CYS A 18 1.49 -13.20 -25.77
CA CYS A 18 1.19 -13.88 -27.02
C CYS A 18 2.05 -15.14 -27.21
N ALA A 19 3.35 -15.08 -26.93
CA ALA A 19 4.23 -16.24 -27.04
C ALA A 19 3.79 -17.38 -26.12
N ILE A 20 3.46 -17.08 -24.86
CA ILE A 20 2.97 -18.07 -23.90
C ILE A 20 1.62 -18.62 -24.36
N ARG A 21 0.67 -17.77 -24.76
CA ARG A 21 -0.63 -18.25 -25.27
C ARG A 21 -0.47 -19.12 -26.51
N ASN A 22 0.43 -18.78 -27.43
CA ASN A 22 0.68 -19.56 -28.64
C ASN A 22 1.19 -20.98 -28.33
N GLU A 23 2.00 -21.15 -27.29
CA GLU A 23 2.44 -22.46 -26.80
C GLU A 23 1.24 -23.31 -26.33
N PHE A 24 0.17 -22.66 -25.86
CA PHE A 24 -1.07 -23.30 -25.39
C PHE A 24 -2.26 -23.08 -26.33
N GLU A 25 -2.02 -23.04 -27.65
CA GLU A 25 -3.07 -22.96 -28.68
C GLU A 25 -3.99 -21.73 -28.55
N GLY A 26 -3.45 -20.63 -28.05
CA GLY A 26 -4.18 -19.37 -27.82
C GLY A 26 -4.95 -19.33 -26.50
N ARG A 27 -4.95 -20.41 -25.71
CA ARG A 27 -5.63 -20.47 -24.41
C ARG A 27 -4.77 -19.85 -23.31
N CYS A 28 -5.42 -19.50 -22.20
CA CYS A 28 -4.72 -19.11 -20.98
C CYS A 28 -4.38 -20.38 -20.20
N PRO A 29 -3.08 -20.73 -20.05
CA PRO A 29 -2.70 -21.93 -19.32
C PRO A 29 -2.92 -21.76 -17.82
N ASN A 30 -2.99 -22.87 -17.09
CA ASN A 30 -2.91 -22.85 -15.62
C ASN A 30 -1.45 -22.94 -15.14
N LEU A 31 -1.23 -22.70 -13.84
CA LEU A 31 0.10 -22.78 -13.23
C LEU A 31 0.71 -24.19 -13.35
N GLN A 32 -0.10 -25.24 -13.23
CA GLN A 32 0.36 -26.63 -13.33
C GLN A 32 0.89 -27.00 -14.73
N GLU A 33 0.20 -26.57 -15.77
CA GLU A 33 0.52 -26.79 -17.17
C GLU A 33 1.83 -26.08 -17.53
N VAL A 34 1.98 -24.82 -17.08
CA VAL A 34 3.22 -24.06 -17.22
C VAL A 34 4.38 -24.75 -16.50
N ALA A 35 4.14 -25.32 -15.32
CA ALA A 35 5.16 -26.03 -14.55
C ALA A 35 5.62 -27.34 -15.20
N LYS A 36 4.73 -28.04 -15.93
CA LYS A 36 5.03 -29.30 -16.62
C LYS A 36 5.94 -29.15 -17.83
N ILE A 37 5.93 -28.00 -18.50
CA ILE A 37 6.79 -27.76 -19.66
C ILE A 37 8.26 -27.74 -19.20
N THR A 38 9.13 -28.40 -19.94
CA THR A 38 10.56 -28.46 -19.61
C THR A 38 11.28 -27.15 -19.93
N ASP A 39 12.40 -26.88 -19.25
CA ASP A 39 13.19 -25.68 -19.53
C ASP A 39 13.68 -25.63 -20.99
N ALA A 40 14.03 -26.78 -21.57
CA ALA A 40 14.45 -26.88 -22.97
C ALA A 40 13.35 -26.46 -23.94
N GLN A 41 12.09 -26.87 -23.67
CA GLN A 41 10.94 -26.45 -24.48
C GLN A 41 10.70 -24.95 -24.35
N TRP A 42 10.72 -24.41 -23.13
CA TRP A 42 10.57 -22.96 -22.92
C TRP A 42 11.65 -22.15 -23.64
N LEU A 43 12.90 -22.60 -23.62
CA LEU A 43 14.01 -21.92 -24.31
C LEU A 43 13.98 -22.07 -25.83
N SER A 44 13.23 -23.05 -26.35
CA SER A 44 13.00 -23.19 -27.78
C SER A 44 11.97 -22.19 -28.32
N THR A 45 11.08 -21.67 -27.46
CA THR A 45 10.04 -20.72 -27.85
C THR A 45 10.66 -19.35 -28.16
N PRO A 46 10.44 -18.80 -29.36
CA PRO A 46 10.95 -17.48 -29.71
C PRO A 46 10.36 -16.42 -28.79
N SER A 47 11.22 -15.56 -28.22
CA SER A 47 10.92 -14.55 -27.19
C SER A 47 11.04 -15.02 -25.74
N ILE A 48 11.37 -16.29 -25.47
CA ILE A 48 11.58 -16.80 -24.11
C ILE A 48 13.05 -17.15 -23.92
N GLY A 49 13.77 -16.25 -23.25
CA GLY A 49 15.16 -16.46 -22.86
C GLY A 49 15.30 -16.91 -21.39
N PRO A 50 16.53 -17.25 -20.93
CA PRO A 50 16.78 -17.73 -19.57
C PRO A 50 16.26 -16.79 -18.47
N ALA A 51 16.36 -15.48 -18.67
CA ALA A 51 15.86 -14.48 -17.71
C ALA A 51 14.33 -14.48 -17.60
N ILE A 52 13.63 -14.75 -18.71
CA ILE A 52 12.16 -14.83 -18.75
C ILE A 52 11.72 -16.16 -18.17
N LEU A 53 12.39 -17.26 -18.52
CA LEU A 53 12.14 -18.58 -17.97
C LEU A 53 12.28 -18.57 -16.44
N LYS A 54 13.30 -17.90 -15.89
CA LYS A 54 13.44 -17.73 -14.44
C LYS A 54 12.23 -17.05 -13.80
N LYS A 55 11.65 -16.05 -14.47
CA LYS A 55 10.42 -15.38 -13.99
C LYS A 55 9.19 -16.29 -14.09
N ILE A 56 9.04 -17.03 -15.19
CA ILE A 56 7.97 -18.02 -15.35
C ILE A 56 8.05 -19.09 -14.25
N ARG A 57 9.26 -19.60 -13.99
CA ARG A 57 9.53 -20.56 -12.91
C ARG A 57 9.25 -19.98 -11.54
N ALA A 58 9.63 -18.74 -11.26
CA ALA A 58 9.32 -18.10 -9.98
C ALA A 58 7.81 -17.96 -9.71
N LEU A 59 6.98 -17.90 -10.76
CA LEU A 59 5.52 -17.86 -10.62
C LEU A 59 4.90 -19.25 -10.53
N GLY A 60 5.41 -20.22 -11.29
CA GLY A 60 4.94 -21.61 -11.28
C GLY A 60 5.46 -22.44 -10.10
N GLN A 61 6.61 -22.08 -9.54
CA GLN A 61 7.14 -22.61 -8.29
C GLN A 61 6.46 -21.87 -7.13
N CYS A 62 5.14 -22.08 -6.99
CA CYS A 62 4.60 -22.02 -5.64
C CYS A 62 5.23 -23.19 -4.89
N ASP A 63 5.64 -23.00 -3.64
CA ASP A 63 6.25 -24.02 -2.76
C ASP A 63 5.41 -25.33 -2.67
N GLU A 64 4.20 -25.33 -3.21
CA GLU A 64 3.26 -26.44 -3.34
C GLU A 64 3.81 -27.69 -4.05
N CYS A 65 4.68 -27.56 -5.06
CA CYS A 65 5.32 -28.74 -5.65
C CYS A 65 6.24 -29.48 -4.65
N SER A 66 6.78 -28.77 -3.66
CA SER A 66 7.56 -29.37 -2.58
C SER A 66 6.65 -29.84 -1.44
N ILE A 67 5.59 -29.09 -1.11
CA ILE A 67 4.61 -29.44 -0.06
C ILE A 67 3.89 -30.76 -0.40
N GLY A 68 3.54 -31.00 -1.67
CA GLY A 68 2.90 -32.26 -2.09
C GLY A 68 3.82 -33.50 -2.04
N GLN A 69 5.13 -33.31 -1.89
CA GLN A 69 6.13 -34.37 -1.75
C GLN A 69 6.66 -34.49 -0.31
N MET A 70 6.32 -33.54 0.55
CA MET A 70 6.73 -33.52 1.95
C MET A 70 5.83 -34.43 2.78
N THR A 71 6.45 -35.20 3.65
CA THR A 71 5.77 -35.96 4.70
C THR A 71 5.14 -35.01 5.72
N ASP A 72 4.13 -35.47 6.46
CA ASP A 72 3.48 -34.68 7.52
C ASP A 72 4.49 -34.09 8.52
N ALA A 73 5.56 -34.81 8.84
CA ALA A 73 6.62 -34.34 9.72
C ALA A 73 7.41 -33.16 9.10
N GLU A 74 7.73 -33.24 7.81
CA GLU A 74 8.43 -32.18 7.09
C GLU A 74 7.55 -30.94 6.91
N LEU A 75 6.24 -31.13 6.71
CA LEU A 75 5.26 -30.03 6.69
C LEU A 75 5.20 -29.31 8.03
N LEU A 76 5.13 -30.05 9.13
CA LEU A 76 5.14 -29.48 10.48
C LEU A 76 6.44 -28.73 10.77
N GLN A 77 7.59 -29.30 10.39
CA GLN A 77 8.89 -28.64 10.56
C GLN A 77 8.95 -27.34 9.76
N ARG A 78 8.48 -27.35 8.50
CA ARG A 78 8.46 -26.15 7.65
C ARG A 78 7.58 -25.05 8.24
N LEU A 79 6.45 -25.40 8.85
CA LEU A 79 5.58 -24.45 9.55
C LEU A 79 6.28 -23.81 10.75
N ILE A 80 7.01 -24.60 11.54
CA ILE A 80 7.80 -24.11 12.67
C ILE A 80 8.85 -23.10 12.18
N ASP A 81 9.62 -23.47 11.16
CA ASP A 81 10.69 -22.64 10.61
C ASP A 81 10.16 -21.29 10.09
N LEU A 82 9.04 -21.32 9.33
CA LEU A 82 8.40 -20.09 8.83
C LEU A 82 7.87 -19.22 9.97
N GLN A 83 7.34 -19.83 11.03
CA GLN A 83 6.86 -19.09 12.19
C GLN A 83 8.02 -18.39 12.93
N GLU A 84 9.19 -19.03 13.01
CA GLU A 84 10.39 -18.42 13.57
C GLU A 84 10.93 -17.28 12.70
N GLU A 85 10.94 -17.46 11.39
CA GLU A 85 11.36 -16.42 10.44
C GLU A 85 10.50 -15.16 10.56
N ILE A 86 9.17 -15.31 10.63
CA ILE A 86 8.25 -14.18 10.84
C ILE A 86 8.55 -13.46 12.17
N ARG A 87 8.81 -14.21 13.25
CA ARG A 87 9.17 -13.61 14.55
C ARG A 87 10.49 -12.83 14.47
N LEU A 88 11.47 -13.34 13.73
CA LEU A 88 12.73 -12.65 13.50
C LEU A 88 12.53 -11.35 12.72
N ILE A 89 11.74 -11.38 11.63
CA ILE A 89 11.42 -10.20 10.83
C ILE A 89 10.69 -9.16 11.69
N GLN A 90 9.68 -9.57 12.46
CA GLN A 90 8.95 -8.67 13.37
C GLN A 90 9.88 -8.00 14.39
N ARG A 91 10.84 -8.76 14.95
CA ARG A 91 11.84 -8.22 15.87
C ARG A 91 12.73 -7.19 15.17
N MET A 92 13.23 -7.51 13.97
CA MET A 92 14.08 -6.60 13.20
C MET A 92 13.36 -5.31 12.80
N VAL A 93 12.13 -5.40 12.31
CA VAL A 93 11.31 -4.23 11.97
C VAL A 93 11.01 -3.39 13.22
N GLY A 94 10.71 -4.04 14.35
CA GLY A 94 10.50 -3.37 15.63
C GLY A 94 11.73 -2.62 16.15
N MET A 95 12.94 -3.10 15.86
CA MET A 95 14.20 -2.43 16.20
C MET A 95 14.57 -1.31 15.23
N THR A 96 14.18 -1.43 13.95
CA THR A 96 14.61 -0.53 12.87
C THR A 96 13.75 0.73 12.77
N ILE A 97 12.53 0.73 13.33
CA ILE A 97 11.66 1.91 13.37
C ILE A 97 11.79 2.58 14.74
N PRO A 98 12.69 3.58 14.92
CA PRO A 98 12.66 4.40 16.12
C PRO A 98 11.31 5.12 16.19
N ARG A 99 10.65 5.02 17.36
CA ARG A 99 9.45 5.80 17.72
C ARG A 99 9.80 7.29 17.92
N SER A 100 10.36 7.96 16.93
CA SER A 100 10.66 9.40 16.99
C SER A 100 9.54 10.21 16.34
N SER A 101 8.34 10.23 16.92
CA SER A 101 7.33 11.27 16.60
C SER A 101 6.13 11.28 17.56
N ARG A 102 6.35 11.43 18.87
CA ARG A 102 5.30 11.85 19.82
C ARG A 102 5.87 12.74 20.93
N GLU A 103 6.59 13.78 20.54
CA GLU A 103 6.97 14.82 21.51
C GLU A 103 6.86 16.21 20.89
N GLY A 104 5.61 16.58 20.59
CA GLY A 104 5.20 17.95 20.33
C GLY A 104 4.31 18.43 21.46
N ARG A 105 4.89 18.87 22.59
CA ARG A 105 4.19 19.76 23.53
C ARG A 105 4.64 21.18 23.27
N PRO A 106 3.78 22.09 22.78
CA PRO A 106 4.04 23.51 22.88
C PRO A 106 3.87 23.92 24.34
N ARG A 107 4.98 24.13 25.06
CA ARG A 107 4.97 24.90 26.32
C ARG A 107 4.86 26.38 25.96
N TYR A 108 3.64 26.87 25.72
CA TYR A 108 3.41 28.30 25.90
C TYR A 108 3.23 28.57 27.39
N ARG A 109 4.30 29.11 27.96
CA ARG A 109 4.38 29.62 29.32
C ARG A 109 3.40 30.78 29.45
N SER A 110 2.34 30.55 30.20
CA SER A 110 1.48 31.61 30.76
C SER A 110 2.36 32.64 31.48
N LEU A 111 2.32 33.88 30.99
CA LEU A 111 2.64 35.07 31.77
C LEU A 111 1.39 35.94 31.80
N ALA A 112 0.45 35.55 32.65
CA ALA A 112 -0.40 36.53 33.29
C ALA A 112 0.46 37.26 34.34
N ALA A 113 0.73 38.54 34.12
CA ALA A 113 1.12 39.45 35.19
C ALA A 113 0.67 40.87 34.84
N SER A 114 -0.35 41.30 35.58
CA SER A 114 -0.70 42.67 35.99
C SER A 114 -0.81 43.75 34.91
N SER A 115 -2.01 44.26 34.59
CA SER A 115 -2.88 45.11 35.43
C SER A 115 -2.23 46.43 35.85
N ASP A 116 -2.87 47.50 35.36
CA ASP A 116 -2.89 48.89 35.83
C ASP A 116 -1.70 49.81 35.53
N ARG A 117 -1.95 50.78 34.63
CA ARG A 117 -2.13 52.19 35.04
C ARG A 117 -2.65 53.10 33.90
N ILE A 118 -3.85 53.59 34.16
CA ILE A 118 -4.53 54.83 33.75
C ILE A 118 -3.61 56.01 33.36
N ALA A 119 -3.94 56.71 32.26
CA ALA A 119 -4.15 58.18 32.15
C ALA A 119 -4.17 58.61 30.67
N ARG A 120 -5.35 58.97 30.12
CA ARG A 120 -5.80 60.36 29.85
C ARG A 120 -5.00 61.13 28.78
N SER A 121 -5.64 61.28 27.61
CA SER A 121 -5.91 62.55 26.90
C SER A 121 -6.72 62.19 25.64
N GLU A 122 -8.02 62.49 25.55
CA GLU A 122 -8.55 63.78 25.04
C GLU A 122 -8.00 64.11 23.65
N GLN A 123 -8.74 64.51 22.62
CA GLN A 123 -10.15 64.79 22.35
C GLN A 123 -10.15 65.45 20.93
N TYR A 124 -11.31 65.54 20.27
CA TYR A 124 -11.62 66.41 19.11
C TYR A 124 -10.97 66.01 17.75
N VAL A 125 -11.68 65.85 16.63
CA VAL A 125 -12.70 66.69 15.92
C VAL A 125 -13.44 65.75 14.93
N ARG A 126 -14.78 65.66 14.94
CA ARG A 126 -15.72 66.26 13.93
C ARG A 126 -15.44 65.74 12.50
N THR A 127 -16.37 65.26 11.66
CA THR A 127 -17.76 65.66 11.39
C THR A 127 -18.35 64.72 10.30
N GLY A 128 -19.68 64.61 10.23
CA GLY A 128 -20.45 64.14 9.06
C GLY A 128 -21.03 62.73 9.24
N ARG A 129 -22.28 62.51 9.66
CA ARG A 129 -23.61 63.02 9.24
C ARG A 129 -23.97 62.67 7.78
N SER A 130 -24.58 61.49 7.62
CA SER A 130 -25.46 61.08 6.50
C SER A 130 -26.44 60.07 7.09
N VAL A 131 -27.64 60.44 7.56
CA VAL A 131 -28.92 60.66 6.84
C VAL A 131 -29.28 59.55 5.84
N VAL A 132 -30.56 59.16 5.89
CA VAL A 132 -31.32 58.16 5.11
C VAL A 132 -31.28 56.77 5.77
N GLY A 133 -32.33 56.24 6.41
CA GLY A 133 -33.77 56.44 6.23
C GLY A 133 -34.36 55.17 5.62
N GLN A 134 -34.76 54.22 6.46
CA GLN A 134 -35.62 53.06 6.15
C GLN A 134 -36.01 52.50 7.53
N GLY A 135 -37.28 52.41 7.93
CA GLY A 135 -38.44 52.02 7.15
C GLY A 135 -39.04 50.83 7.90
N ILE A 136 -39.83 51.15 8.92
CA ILE A 136 -40.63 50.22 9.72
C ILE A 136 -41.59 49.48 8.79
N PHE A 137 -41.58 48.15 8.80
CA PHE A 137 -42.73 47.37 8.39
C PHE A 137 -42.93 46.20 9.34
N THR A 138 -44.14 46.16 9.89
CA THR A 138 -44.71 45.22 10.83
C THR A 138 -45.43 44.10 10.08
N SER A 139 -45.80 43.04 10.82
CA SER A 139 -46.77 41.97 10.44
C SER A 139 -46.21 40.94 9.45
N GLY A 140 -46.34 39.62 9.63
CA GLY A 140 -47.31 38.82 10.40
C GLY A 140 -47.02 37.31 10.16
N PRO A 141 -47.99 36.40 10.28
CA PRO A 141 -47.96 35.37 11.32
C PRO A 141 -47.83 33.93 10.79
N LEU A 142 -47.47 32.99 11.68
CA LEU A 142 -48.21 31.76 12.04
C LEU A 142 -47.47 31.02 13.15
#